data_AF-A0AAW2IKW6-F1
#
_entry.id   AF-A0AAW2IKW6-F1
#
_cell.length_a   1.000
_cell.length_b   1.000
_cell.length_c   1.000
_cell.angle_alpha   90.00
_cell.angle_beta   90.00
_cell.angle_gamma   90.00
#
_symmetry.space_group_name_H-M   'P 1'
#
loop_
_entity.id
_entity.type
_entity.pdbx_description
1 polymer ?
#
loop_
_entity_poly.entity_id
_entity_poly.type
_entity_poly.pdbx_seq_one_letter_code
_entity_poly.pdbx_strand_id
1 'polypeptide(L)' 'GKVEEEDAEDALVELEEIVKATVDELKEVNLGNSEDPWLIYISVTLTQEEEGTYIVLLHEFKDVFAWSYKEMPRLDSK' A
#
# COMPACT_ATOMS: atom_id res chain seq x y z
N GLY A 1 11.19 -14.33 30.53
CA GLY A 1 11.13 -14.87 29.16
C GLY A 1 9.98 -15.85 29.00
N LYS A 2 8.75 -15.38 29.12
CA LYS A 2 7.52 -16.06 28.68
C LYS A 2 6.35 -15.06 28.64
N VAL A 3 6.37 -14.11 29.58
CA VAL A 3 5.39 -13.01 29.69
C VAL A 3 5.50 -11.99 28.53
N GLU A 4 6.69 -11.70 28.03
CA GLU A 4 6.88 -10.75 26.91
C GLU A 4 6.53 -11.36 25.54
N GLU A 5 6.55 -12.69 25.42
CA GLU A 5 6.23 -13.39 24.17
C GLU A 5 4.71 -13.52 24.00
N GLU A 6 3.99 -13.77 25.10
CA GLU A 6 2.51 -13.80 25.13
C GLU A 6 1.89 -12.42 24.77
N ASP A 7 2.44 -11.34 25.34
CA ASP A 7 1.97 -9.96 25.08
C ASP A 7 2.22 -9.53 23.63
N ALA A 8 3.32 -9.99 23.02
CA ALA A 8 3.62 -9.73 21.62
C ALA A 8 2.69 -10.50 20.67
N GLU A 9 2.38 -11.77 20.97
CA GLU A 9 1.45 -12.57 20.16
C GLU A 9 0.02 -12.00 20.22
N ASP A 10 -0.44 -11.58 21.39
CA ASP A 10 -1.77 -10.96 21.57
C ASP A 10 -1.89 -9.65 20.77
N ALA A 11 -0.85 -8.81 20.81
CA ALA A 11 -0.78 -7.60 20.01
C ALA A 11 -0.78 -7.87 18.49
N LEU A 12 -0.12 -8.93 18.02
CA LEU A 12 -0.16 -9.32 16.61
C LEU A 12 -1.56 -9.79 16.19
N VAL A 13 -2.25 -10.55 17.05
CA VAL A 13 -3.62 -11.02 16.79
C VAL A 13 -4.60 -9.85 16.71
N GLU A 14 -4.53 -8.89 17.65
CA GLU A 14 -5.36 -7.67 17.61
C GLU A 14 -5.08 -6.85 16.33
N LEU A 15 -3.82 -6.74 15.92
CA LEU A 15 -3.46 -6.09 14.65
C LEU A 15 -4.02 -6.84 13.44
N GLU A 16 -3.96 -8.18 13.41
CA GLU A 16 -4.56 -8.99 12.35
C GLU A 16 -6.09 -8.81 12.29
N GLU A 17 -6.77 -8.75 13.44
CA GLU A 17 -8.22 -8.52 13.49
C GLU A 17 -8.59 -7.11 13.02
N ILE A 18 -7.84 -6.09 13.42
CA ILE A 18 -8.03 -4.70 12.97
C ILE A 18 -7.78 -4.58 11.46
N VAL A 19 -6.71 -5.21 10.96
CA VAL A 19 -6.41 -5.27 9.52
C VAL A 19 -7.55 -5.98 8.80
N LYS A 20 -8.01 -7.14 9.28
CA LYS A 20 -9.10 -7.89 8.66
C LYS A 20 -10.43 -7.14 8.66
N ALA A 21 -10.69 -6.33 9.68
CA ALA A 21 -11.90 -5.51 9.78
C ALA A 21 -11.87 -4.26 8.89
N THR A 22 -10.69 -3.83 8.42
CA THR A 22 -10.50 -2.59 7.65
C THR A 22 -9.90 -2.80 6.25
N VAL A 23 -9.54 -4.03 5.90
CA VAL A 23 -9.12 -4.41 4.56
C VAL A 23 -10.33 -4.37 3.64
N ASP A 24 -10.45 -3.27 2.92
CA ASP A 24 -11.20 -3.25 1.68
C ASP A 24 -10.59 -4.27 0.73
N GLU A 25 -11.45 -4.97 -0.03
CA GLU A 25 -10.98 -5.64 -1.23
C GLU A 25 -10.31 -4.60 -2.14
N LEU A 26 -9.13 -4.91 -2.65
CA LEU A 26 -8.35 -4.00 -3.48
C LEU A 26 -8.26 -4.54 -4.91
N LYS A 27 -8.24 -3.63 -5.88
CA LYS A 27 -7.91 -3.93 -7.28
C LYS A 27 -6.55 -3.37 -7.64
N GLU A 28 -5.87 -4.10 -8.51
CA GLU A 28 -4.60 -3.71 -9.10
C GLU A 28 -4.82 -2.70 -10.24
N VAL A 29 -4.00 -1.65 -10.25
CA VAL A 29 -3.95 -0.65 -11.33
C VAL A 29 -2.50 -0.44 -11.72
N ASN A 30 -2.20 -0.51 -13.02
CA ASN A 30 -0.87 -0.23 -13.54
C ASN A 30 -0.77 1.25 -13.95
N LEU A 31 0.02 2.05 -13.21
CA LEU A 31 0.35 3.42 -13.59
C LEU A 31 1.53 3.49 -14.59
N GLY A 32 2.29 2.40 -14.72
CA GLY A 32 3.44 2.22 -15.59
C GLY A 32 3.09 1.98 -17.05
N ASN A 33 3.99 1.32 -17.77
CA ASN A 33 3.72 0.81 -19.11
C ASN A 33 3.79 -0.74 -19.09
N SER A 34 3.66 -1.38 -20.25
CA SER A 34 3.65 -2.85 -20.34
C SER A 34 5.02 -3.50 -20.10
N GLU A 35 6.12 -2.77 -20.33
CA GLU A 35 7.50 -3.25 -20.15
C GLU A 35 8.03 -2.92 -18.75
N ASP A 36 7.61 -1.80 -18.18
CA ASP A 36 7.92 -1.33 -16.82
C ASP A 36 6.61 -0.97 -16.09
N PRO A 37 5.91 -1.98 -15.54
CA PRO A 37 4.64 -1.77 -14.86
C PRO A 37 4.85 -1.22 -13.44
N TRP A 38 4.10 -0.19 -13.07
CA TRP A 38 4.07 0.38 -11.72
C TRP A 38 2.71 0.09 -11.11
N LEU A 39 2.65 -1.07 -10.45
CA LEU A 39 1.42 -1.60 -9.88
C LEU A 39 1.11 -0.92 -8.55
N ILE A 40 -0.12 -0.44 -8.43
CA ILE A 40 -0.71 0.06 -7.19
C ILE A 40 -2.03 -0.65 -6.92
N TYR A 41 -2.53 -0.49 -5.70
CA TYR A 41 -3.79 -1.07 -5.29
C TYR A 41 -4.74 0.04 -4.83
N ILE A 42 -5.97 0.04 -5.36
CA ILE A 42 -7.05 0.95 -4.93
C ILE A 42 -8.27 0.13 -4.51
N SER A 43 -9.09 0.69 -3.64
CA SER A 43 -10.26 -0.02 -3.11
C SER A 43 -11.28 -0.35 -4.20
N VAL A 44 -11.85 -1.56 -4.17
CA VAL A 44 -12.94 -1.98 -5.07
C VAL A 44 -14.27 -1.35 -4.70
N THR A 45 -14.38 -0.80 -3.48
CA THR A 45 -15.62 -0.19 -2.98
C THR A 45 -15.86 1.21 -3.55
N LEU A 46 -14.86 1.78 -4.25
CA LEU A 46 -14.96 3.06 -4.94
C LEU A 46 -16.04 3.02 -6.02
N THR A 47 -16.80 4.11 -6.11
CA THR A 47 -17.68 4.33 -7.26
C THR A 47 -16.87 4.54 -8.54
N GLN A 48 -17.48 4.36 -9.70
CA GLN A 48 -16.80 4.53 -10.99
C GLN A 48 -16.30 5.97 -11.22
N GLU A 49 -16.98 6.97 -10.65
CA GLU A 49 -16.56 8.38 -10.69
C GLU A 49 -15.33 8.61 -9.81
N GLU A 50 -15.35 8.10 -8.57
CA GLU A 50 -14.22 8.21 -7.65
C GLU A 50 -13.00 7.49 -8.20
N GLU A 51 -13.17 6.25 -8.68
CA GLU A 51 -12.11 5.49 -9.33
C GLU A 51 -11.46 6.29 -10.45
N GLY A 52 -12.26 6.84 -11.38
CA GLY A 52 -11.73 7.62 -12.50
C GLY A 52 -10.93 8.82 -12.01
N THR A 53 -11.43 9.52 -10.99
CA THR A 53 -10.77 10.67 -10.37
C THR A 53 -9.44 10.27 -9.71
N TYR A 54 -9.43 9.18 -8.96
CA TYR A 54 -8.24 8.65 -8.31
C TYR A 54 -7.18 8.21 -9.32
N ILE A 55 -7.58 7.50 -10.39
CA ILE A 55 -6.64 7.05 -11.43
C ILE A 55 -5.99 8.26 -12.10
N VAL A 56 -6.76 9.30 -12.45
CA VAL A 56 -6.22 10.54 -13.03
C VAL A 56 -5.22 11.20 -12.08
N LEU A 57 -5.59 11.35 -10.81
CA LEU A 57 -4.74 11.94 -9.79
C LEU A 57 -3.42 11.15 -9.63
N LEU A 58 -3.52 9.83 -9.51
CA LEU A 58 -2.36 8.95 -9.33
C LEU A 58 -1.41 9.01 -10.54
N HIS A 59 -1.96 9.13 -11.75
CA HIS A 59 -1.16 9.34 -12.95
C HIS A 59 -0.47 10.72 -12.97
N GLU A 60 -1.13 11.79 -12.50
CA GLU A 60 -0.55 13.14 -12.43
C GLU A 60 0.64 13.18 -11.45
N PHE A 61 0.56 12.44 -10.35
CA PHE A 61 1.60 12.40 -9.30
C PHE A 61 2.53 11.19 -9.40
N LYS A 62 2.53 10.48 -10.53
CA LYS A 62 3.29 9.25 -10.73
C LYS A 62 4.80 9.40 -10.43
N ASP A 63 5.39 10.57 -10.71
CA ASP A 63 6.82 10.84 -10.51
C ASP A 63 7.18 11.24 -9.06
N VAL A 64 6.19 11.41 -8.17
CA VAL A 64 6.41 11.79 -6.76
C VAL A 64 6.65 10.56 -5.88
N PHE A 65 6.21 9.39 -6.33
CA PHE A 65 6.41 8.14 -5.61
C PHE A 65 7.84 7.64 -5.78
N ALA A 66 8.41 7.10 -4.70
CA ALA A 66 9.60 6.27 -4.77
C ALA A 66 9.15 4.83 -5.04
N TRP A 67 9.12 4.45 -6.31
CA TRP A 67 8.74 3.11 -6.79
C TRP A 67 9.71 2.03 -6.32
N SER A 68 10.94 2.42 -6.01
CA SER A 68 11.91 1.56 -5.35
C SER A 68 12.61 2.27 -4.20
N TYR A 69 13.08 1.48 -3.22
CA TYR A 69 13.89 1.99 -2.11
C TYR A 69 15.16 2.74 -2.58
N LYS A 70 15.68 2.42 -3.76
CA LYS A 70 16.85 3.12 -4.34
C LYS A 70 16.58 4.59 -4.63
N GLU A 71 15.32 4.96 -4.81
CA GLU A 71 14.89 6.34 -5.04
C GLU A 71 14.73 7.12 -3.73
N MET A 72 14.99 6.49 -2.57
CA MET A 72 15.04 7.13 -1.26
C MET A 72 16.49 7.34 -0.79
N PRO A 73 17.18 8.41 -1.24
CA PRO A 73 18.63 8.62 -1.00
C PRO A 73 19.02 8.89 0.46
N ARG A 74 18.04 8.97 1.38
CA ARG A 74 18.29 9.20 2.82
C ARG A 74 18.32 7.92 3.65
N LEU A 75 18.06 6.75 3.05
CA LEU A 75 18.07 5.46 3.76
C LEU A 75 19.44 4.77 3.77
N ASP A 76 20.43 5.28 3.02
CA ASP A 76 21.80 4.80 3.11
C ASP A 76 22.42 5.25 4.45
N SER A 77 22.56 4.33 5.39
CA SER A 77 23.36 4.52 6.59
C SER A 77 24.84 4.59 6.20
N LYS A 78 25.48 5.72 6.47
CA LYS A 78 26.94 5.88 6.39
C LYS A 78 27.68 5.02 7.41
#